data_AF-A0A8H4V165-F1
#
_entry.id   AF-A0A8H4V165-F1
#
_cell.length_a   1.000
_cell.length_b   1.000
_cell.length_c   1.000
_cell.angle_alpha   90.00
_cell.angle_beta   90.00
_cell.angle_gamma   90.00
#
_symmetry.space_group_name_H-M   'P 1'
#
loop_
_entity.id
_entity.type
_entity.pdbx_description
1 polymer ?
#
loop_
_entity_poly.entity_id
_entity_poly.type
_entity_poly.pdbx_seq_one_letter_code
_entity_poly.pdbx_strand_id
1 'polypeptide(L)'
;MTIYSDDRSRYSTTMDHVDAMVSEYESIKKPSHGLRYIRDSFRLYSSFCDLIKHHIGLIMSRPQAIEDGHITIYDKCLLELCRDGRYVDGLAGQEFFIREFMGIDPDSRFRRDIEDMIDREISVKDALFRSSRSRSQSEHRNIKEERKVVTTQSRVIPSQNLPFSETIFAAYAAVFHPDMTINANIN
;
A
#
# COMPACT_ATOMS: atom_id res chain seq x y z
N MET A 1 -27.49 -18.20 -27.83
CA MET A 1 -26.91 -16.92 -27.38
C MET A 1 -26.61 -17.05 -25.89
N THR A 2 -25.39 -17.46 -25.54
CA THR A 2 -24.90 -17.60 -24.16
C THR A 2 -23.42 -17.23 -24.16
N ILE A 3 -23.14 -15.96 -23.93
CA ILE A 3 -21.78 -15.37 -23.90
C ILE A 3 -21.28 -15.17 -22.46
N TYR A 4 -21.99 -15.66 -21.44
CA TYR A 4 -21.73 -15.38 -20.02
C TYR A 4 -21.00 -16.50 -19.25
N SER A 5 -20.64 -17.61 -19.91
CA SER A 5 -20.09 -18.79 -19.21
C SER A 5 -18.57 -18.79 -19.08
N ASP A 6 -17.85 -17.96 -19.85
CA ASP A 6 -16.38 -18.00 -19.93
C ASP A 6 -15.72 -17.22 -18.76
N ASP A 7 -16.24 -16.04 -18.39
CA ASP A 7 -15.66 -15.21 -17.32
C ASP A 7 -15.73 -15.89 -15.94
N ARG A 8 -16.85 -16.57 -15.64
CA ARG A 8 -17.01 -17.26 -14.35
C ARG A 8 -16.03 -18.41 -14.16
N SER A 9 -15.64 -19.09 -15.25
CA SER A 9 -14.66 -20.16 -15.21
C SER A 9 -13.25 -19.63 -14.95
N ARG A 10 -12.88 -18.52 -15.60
CA ARG A 10 -11.55 -17.91 -15.44
C ARG A 10 -11.37 -17.28 -14.06
N TYR A 11 -12.43 -16.67 -13.53
CA TYR A 11 -12.44 -16.15 -12.16
C TYR A 11 -12.20 -17.26 -11.13
N SER A 12 -12.85 -18.42 -11.30
CA SER A 12 -12.61 -19.60 -10.45
C SER A 12 -11.14 -20.00 -10.48
N THR A 13 -10.56 -20.22 -11.66
CA THR A 13 -9.14 -20.62 -11.79
C THR A 13 -8.18 -19.59 -11.19
N THR A 14 -8.51 -18.30 -11.27
CA THR A 14 -7.67 -17.23 -10.74
C THR A 14 -7.70 -17.21 -9.22
N MET A 15 -8.88 -17.35 -8.60
CA MET A 15 -9.00 -17.41 -7.15
C MET A 15 -8.46 -18.73 -6.59
N ASP A 16 -8.63 -19.85 -7.29
CA ASP A 16 -8.00 -21.12 -6.94
C ASP A 16 -6.46 -20.98 -6.88
N HIS A 17 -5.88 -20.13 -7.74
CA HIS A 17 -4.45 -19.84 -7.71
C HIS A 17 -4.04 -18.95 -6.52
N VAL A 18 -4.86 -17.96 -6.16
CA VAL A 18 -4.68 -17.15 -4.94
C VAL A 18 -4.67 -18.06 -3.72
N ASP A 19 -5.68 -18.91 -3.57
CA ASP A 19 -5.82 -19.84 -2.45
C ASP A 19 -4.63 -20.79 -2.34
N ALA A 20 -4.16 -21.31 -3.49
CA ALA A 20 -2.99 -22.19 -3.53
C ALA A 20 -1.72 -21.47 -3.05
N MET A 21 -1.47 -20.24 -3.49
CA MET A 21 -0.33 -19.44 -3.05
C MET A 21 -0.43 -19.08 -1.57
N VAL A 22 -1.61 -18.64 -1.10
CA VAL A 22 -1.85 -18.34 0.31
C VAL A 22 -1.54 -19.56 1.16
N SER A 23 -2.07 -20.74 0.79
CA SER A 23 -1.80 -22.00 1.49
C SER A 23 -0.33 -22.38 1.49
N GLU A 24 0.41 -22.13 0.40
CA GLU A 24 1.85 -22.39 0.32
C GLU A 24 2.61 -21.55 1.36
N TYR A 25 2.35 -20.25 1.40
CA TYR A 25 3.05 -19.34 2.31
C TYR A 25 2.61 -19.50 3.78
N GLU A 26 1.35 -19.87 4.06
CA GLU A 26 0.90 -20.22 5.41
C GLU A 26 1.49 -21.53 5.94
N SER A 27 1.95 -22.41 5.04
CA SER A 27 2.63 -23.64 5.43
C SER A 27 4.02 -23.38 6.04
N ILE A 28 4.61 -22.21 5.78
CA ILE A 28 5.94 -21.82 6.28
C ILE A 28 5.92 -21.75 7.82
N LYS A 29 6.77 -22.55 8.46
CA LYS A 29 6.84 -22.62 9.95
C LYS A 29 8.01 -21.87 10.56
N LYS A 30 8.99 -21.46 9.76
CA LYS A 30 10.21 -20.81 10.24
C LYS A 30 10.56 -19.63 9.35
N PRO A 31 11.04 -18.52 9.92
CA PRO A 31 11.52 -17.40 9.12
C PRO A 31 12.79 -17.78 8.37
N SER A 32 12.85 -17.34 7.12
CA SER A 32 13.99 -17.36 6.22
C SER A 32 15.16 -16.53 6.77
N HIS A 33 16.32 -16.63 6.13
CA HIS A 33 17.48 -15.84 6.55
C HIS A 33 17.22 -14.35 6.44
N GLY A 34 16.69 -13.90 5.29
CA GLY A 34 16.36 -12.49 5.06
C GLY A 34 15.37 -11.94 6.08
N LEU A 35 14.32 -12.71 6.43
CA LEU A 35 13.35 -12.23 7.40
C LEU A 35 13.90 -12.20 8.84
N ARG A 36 14.78 -13.13 9.22
CA ARG A 36 15.46 -13.07 10.52
C ARG A 36 16.31 -11.81 10.64
N TYR A 37 17.10 -11.52 9.61
CA TYR A 37 17.91 -10.30 9.55
C TYR A 37 17.06 -9.04 9.75
N ILE A 38 15.91 -8.95 9.06
CA ILE A 38 14.96 -7.84 9.23
C ILE A 38 14.45 -7.76 10.67
N ARG A 39 14.02 -8.89 11.25
CA ARG A 39 13.44 -8.97 12.60
C ARG A 39 14.44 -8.71 13.72
N ASP A 40 15.71 -9.03 13.51
CA ASP A 40 16.79 -8.82 14.50
C ASP A 40 17.10 -7.31 14.68
N SER A 41 16.78 -6.48 13.70
CA SER A 41 16.93 -5.03 13.76
C SER A 41 15.57 -4.33 13.92
N PHE A 42 15.29 -3.79 15.12
CA PHE A 42 14.02 -3.09 15.38
C PHE A 42 13.72 -1.97 14.36
N ARG A 43 14.74 -1.20 13.97
CA ARG A 43 14.57 -0.12 12.99
C ARG A 43 14.21 -0.65 11.62
N LEU A 44 14.89 -1.70 11.16
CA LEU A 44 14.67 -2.31 9.87
C LEU A 44 13.29 -2.98 9.83
N TYR A 45 12.93 -3.70 10.90
CA TYR A 45 11.63 -4.31 11.08
C TYR A 45 10.49 -3.28 11.01
N SER A 46 10.60 -2.16 11.73
CA SER A 46 9.56 -1.12 11.69
C SER A 46 9.40 -0.54 10.28
N SER A 47 10.50 -0.18 9.62
CA SER A 47 10.45 0.34 8.25
C SER A 47 9.88 -0.68 7.26
N PHE A 48 10.18 -1.96 7.45
CA PHE A 48 9.64 -3.04 6.65
C PHE A 48 8.12 -3.21 6.83
N CYS A 49 7.63 -3.23 8.08
CA CYS A 49 6.19 -3.30 8.33
C CYS A 49 5.44 -2.07 7.78
N ASP A 50 6.02 -0.88 7.91
CA ASP A 50 5.44 0.35 7.35
C ASP A 50 5.41 0.32 5.82
N LEU A 51 6.43 -0.26 5.19
CA LEU A 51 6.47 -0.51 3.75
C LEU A 51 5.34 -1.44 3.30
N ILE A 52 5.13 -2.57 3.99
CA ILE A 52 4.03 -3.50 3.67
C ILE A 52 2.68 -2.79 3.81
N LYS A 53 2.45 -2.08 4.92
CA LYS A 53 1.21 -1.32 5.14
C LYS A 53 0.96 -0.31 4.03
N HIS A 54 1.99 0.42 3.63
CA HIS A 54 1.87 1.38 2.55
C HIS A 54 1.49 0.70 1.23
N HIS A 55 2.13 -0.42 0.91
CA HIS A 55 1.85 -1.16 -0.31
C HIS A 55 0.40 -1.68 -0.33
N ILE A 56 -0.07 -2.23 0.78
CA ILE A 56 -1.47 -2.64 0.97
C ILE A 56 -2.42 -1.46 0.78
N GLY A 57 -2.11 -0.29 1.37
CA GLY A 57 -2.91 0.93 1.19
C GLY A 57 -3.03 1.33 -0.28
N LEU A 58 -1.96 1.22 -1.07
CA LEU A 58 -2.00 1.47 -2.51
C LEU A 58 -2.88 0.45 -3.24
N ILE A 59 -2.77 -0.84 -2.92
CA ILE A 59 -3.61 -1.89 -3.52
C ILE A 59 -5.09 -1.61 -3.21
N MET A 60 -5.42 -1.33 -1.94
CA MET A 60 -6.80 -1.09 -1.50
C MET A 60 -7.42 0.18 -2.10
N SER A 61 -6.60 1.14 -2.54
CA SER A 61 -7.08 2.36 -3.22
C SER A 61 -7.54 2.12 -4.67
N ARG A 62 -7.28 0.93 -5.21
CA ARG A 62 -7.62 0.55 -6.58
C ARG A 62 -8.88 -0.31 -6.60
N PRO A 63 -9.57 -0.37 -7.76
CA PRO A 63 -10.61 -1.36 -7.99
C PRO A 63 -10.12 -2.77 -7.68
N GLN A 64 -10.95 -3.54 -6.97
CA GLN A 64 -10.57 -4.83 -6.38
C GLN A 64 -10.91 -6.03 -7.27
N ALA A 65 -11.43 -5.81 -8.47
CA ALA A 65 -11.64 -6.88 -9.44
C ALA A 65 -10.33 -7.13 -10.21
N ILE A 66 -9.90 -8.40 -10.26
CA ILE A 66 -8.68 -8.79 -11.00
C ILE A 66 -8.88 -8.58 -12.51
N GLU A 67 -10.11 -8.76 -12.99
CA GLU A 67 -10.50 -8.63 -14.40
C GLU A 67 -10.25 -7.23 -14.96
N ASP A 68 -10.32 -6.19 -14.11
CA ASP A 68 -10.05 -4.81 -14.50
C ASP A 68 -8.54 -4.54 -14.70
N GLY A 69 -7.67 -5.50 -14.33
CA GLY A 69 -6.21 -5.40 -14.47
C GLY A 69 -5.53 -4.38 -13.54
N HIS A 70 -6.28 -3.74 -12.65
CA HIS A 70 -5.75 -2.75 -11.70
C HIS A 70 -4.95 -3.37 -10.55
N ILE A 71 -5.25 -4.62 -10.23
CA ILE A 71 -4.57 -5.42 -9.22
C ILE A 71 -4.27 -6.81 -9.79
N THR A 72 -3.23 -7.42 -9.26
CA THR A 72 -2.72 -8.73 -9.67
C THR A 72 -3.14 -9.83 -8.70
N ILE A 73 -2.90 -11.08 -9.07
CA ILE A 73 -3.04 -12.25 -8.18
C ILE A 73 -2.16 -12.09 -6.94
N TYR A 74 -0.94 -11.58 -7.12
CA TYR A 74 -0.01 -11.31 -6.02
C TYR A 74 -0.55 -10.26 -5.05
N ASP A 75 -1.20 -9.22 -5.56
CA ASP A 75 -1.83 -8.20 -4.72
C ASP A 75 -2.95 -8.81 -3.85
N LYS A 76 -3.77 -9.71 -4.42
CA LYS A 76 -4.79 -10.44 -3.65
C LYS A 76 -4.20 -11.35 -2.59
N CYS A 77 -3.16 -12.11 -2.93
CA CYS A 77 -2.46 -12.96 -1.98
C CYS A 77 -1.90 -12.14 -0.80
N LEU A 78 -1.28 -10.98 -1.09
CA LEU A 78 -0.75 -10.11 -0.04
C LEU A 78 -1.88 -9.59 0.88
N LEU A 79 -3.01 -9.17 0.30
CA LEU A 79 -4.17 -8.73 1.08
C LEU A 79 -4.67 -9.84 2.01
N GLU A 80 -4.78 -11.07 1.52
CA GLU A 80 -5.26 -12.20 2.31
C GLU A 80 -4.28 -12.58 3.43
N LEU A 81 -3.00 -12.75 3.09
CA LEU A 81 -1.93 -13.08 4.04
C LEU A 81 -1.78 -12.02 5.14
N CYS A 82 -2.00 -10.74 4.81
CA CYS A 82 -1.91 -9.64 5.77
C CYS A 82 -3.27 -9.17 6.33
N ARG A 83 -4.37 -9.87 6.03
CA ARG A 83 -5.74 -9.53 6.46
C ARG A 83 -6.10 -8.07 6.19
N ASP A 84 -5.91 -7.62 4.95
CA ASP A 84 -6.13 -6.23 4.49
C ASP A 84 -5.26 -5.21 5.25
N GLY A 85 -4.07 -5.61 5.68
CA GLY A 85 -3.13 -4.76 6.42
C GLY A 85 -3.37 -4.71 7.93
N ARG A 86 -4.36 -5.44 8.45
CA ARG A 86 -4.58 -5.59 9.91
C ARG A 86 -3.52 -6.47 10.57
N TYR A 87 -2.83 -7.33 9.81
CA TYR A 87 -1.87 -8.30 10.33
C TYR A 87 -0.59 -8.38 9.48
N VAL A 88 0.19 -7.30 9.47
CA VAL A 88 1.47 -7.23 8.72
C VAL A 88 2.66 -7.89 9.43
N ASP A 89 2.51 -8.22 10.71
CA ASP A 89 3.54 -8.92 11.50
C ASP A 89 3.53 -10.44 11.26
N GLY A 90 2.58 -10.92 10.45
CA GLY A 90 2.43 -12.32 10.09
C GLY A 90 3.61 -12.84 9.28
N LEU A 91 4.13 -14.01 9.67
CA LEU A 91 5.26 -14.66 9.01
C LEU A 91 5.01 -14.83 7.50
N ALA A 92 3.88 -15.41 7.13
CA ALA A 92 3.56 -15.73 5.74
C ALA A 92 3.53 -14.49 4.84
N GLY A 93 2.85 -13.41 5.26
CA GLY A 93 2.81 -12.16 4.51
C GLY A 93 4.17 -11.47 4.38
N GLN A 94 5.02 -11.56 5.41
CA GLN A 94 6.38 -11.01 5.36
C GLN A 94 7.30 -11.78 4.41
N GLU A 95 7.28 -13.11 4.45
CA GLU A 95 8.04 -13.96 3.52
C GLU A 95 7.58 -13.75 2.08
N PHE A 96 6.26 -13.67 1.87
CA PHE A 96 5.65 -13.39 0.58
C PHE A 96 6.12 -12.06 0.02
N PHE A 97 6.12 -11.01 0.84
CA PHE A 97 6.53 -9.69 0.41
C PHE A 97 8.01 -9.64 -0.03
N ILE A 98 8.89 -10.33 0.68
CA ILE A 98 10.33 -10.37 0.32
C ILE A 98 10.53 -11.08 -1.02
N ARG A 99 9.90 -12.25 -1.21
CA ARG A 99 10.06 -13.03 -2.45
C ARG A 99 9.42 -12.36 -3.66
N GLU A 100 8.15 -11.97 -3.53
CA GLU A 100 7.36 -11.56 -4.69
C GLU A 100 7.48 -10.07 -5.00
N PHE A 101 7.53 -9.21 -3.96
CA PHE A 101 7.51 -7.75 -4.16
C PHE A 101 8.89 -7.11 -4.09
N MET A 102 9.81 -7.64 -3.27
CA MET A 102 11.20 -7.19 -3.29
C MET A 102 12.03 -7.96 -4.33
N GLY A 103 11.54 -9.11 -4.82
CA GLY A 103 12.27 -9.94 -5.78
C GLY A 103 13.54 -10.56 -5.19
N ILE A 104 13.57 -10.76 -3.87
CA ILE A 104 14.72 -11.27 -3.13
C ILE A 104 14.41 -12.71 -2.74
N ASP A 105 15.29 -13.65 -3.09
CA ASP A 105 15.23 -15.01 -2.53
C ASP A 105 15.86 -14.99 -1.13
N PRO A 106 15.06 -15.06 -0.05
CA PRO A 106 15.57 -14.87 1.29
C PRO A 106 16.31 -16.11 1.83
N ASP A 107 16.31 -17.23 1.08
CA ASP A 107 17.04 -18.46 1.42
C ASP A 107 18.31 -18.66 0.57
N SER A 108 18.67 -17.68 -0.26
CA SER A 108 19.87 -17.75 -1.08
C SER A 108 21.14 -17.95 -0.24
N ARG A 109 22.13 -18.63 -0.82
CA ARG A 109 23.40 -18.95 -0.15
C ARG A 109 24.26 -17.70 0.11
N PHE A 110 24.03 -16.62 -0.63
CA PHE A 110 24.80 -15.38 -0.54
C PHE A 110 24.18 -14.44 0.50
N ARG A 111 24.32 -14.80 1.77
CA ARG A 111 23.68 -14.11 2.90
C ARG A 111 23.93 -12.60 2.94
N ARG A 112 25.18 -12.17 2.77
CA ARG A 112 25.55 -10.75 2.78
C ARG A 112 24.87 -9.98 1.64
N ASP A 113 24.84 -10.55 0.45
CA ASP A 113 24.20 -9.92 -0.70
C ASP A 113 22.69 -9.74 -0.47
N ILE A 114 22.04 -10.70 0.21
CA ILE A 114 20.62 -10.59 0.59
C ILE A 114 20.41 -9.45 1.58
N GLU A 115 21.24 -9.36 2.62
CA GLU A 115 21.18 -8.30 3.64
C GLU A 115 21.36 -6.92 2.98
N ASP A 116 22.35 -6.77 2.11
CA ASP A 116 22.63 -5.54 1.36
C ASP A 116 21.46 -5.16 0.43
N MET A 117 20.83 -6.14 -0.23
CA MET A 117 19.65 -5.92 -1.07
C MET A 117 18.44 -5.47 -0.25
N ILE A 118 18.21 -6.09 0.91
CA ILE A 118 17.13 -5.74 1.84
C ILE A 118 17.30 -4.30 2.34
N ASP A 119 18.50 -3.97 2.82
CA ASP A 119 18.82 -2.64 3.34
C ASP A 119 18.62 -1.57 2.27
N ARG A 120 19.12 -1.84 1.05
CA ARG A 120 18.93 -0.94 -0.09
C ARG A 120 17.45 -0.72 -0.41
N GLU A 121 16.67 -1.79 -0.54
CA GLU A 121 15.28 -1.71 -0.97
C GLU A 121 14.41 -0.99 0.08
N ILE A 122 14.60 -1.31 1.36
CA ILE A 122 13.88 -0.64 2.45
C ILE A 122 14.30 0.82 2.55
N SER A 123 15.60 1.13 2.43
CA SER A 123 16.10 2.51 2.51
C SER A 123 15.56 3.40 1.38
N VAL A 124 15.57 2.88 0.14
CA VAL A 124 15.05 3.61 -1.02
C VAL A 124 13.57 3.92 -0.84
N LYS A 125 12.77 2.93 -0.42
CA LYS A 125 11.34 3.13 -0.24
C LYS A 125 11.01 4.02 0.96
N ASP A 126 11.75 3.91 2.08
CA ASP A 126 11.57 4.82 3.23
C ASP A 126 11.87 6.28 2.82
N ALA A 127 12.91 6.52 2.02
CA ALA A 127 13.20 7.85 1.49
C ALA A 127 12.09 8.39 0.57
N LEU A 128 11.50 7.54 -0.27
CA LEU A 128 10.35 7.89 -1.11
C LEU A 128 9.12 8.23 -0.27
N PHE A 129 8.85 7.50 0.81
CA PHE A 129 7.74 7.80 1.71
C PHE A 129 7.94 9.10 2.47
N ARG A 130 9.16 9.38 2.95
CA ARG A 130 9.48 10.63 3.63
C ARG A 130 9.37 11.83 2.70
N SER A 131 9.87 11.72 1.47
CA SER A 131 9.79 12.80 0.48
C SER A 131 8.34 13.12 0.09
N SER A 132 7.50 12.09 -0.10
CA SER A 132 6.07 12.25 -0.41
C SER A 132 5.31 12.98 0.70
N ARG A 133 5.63 12.70 1.98
CA ARG A 133 5.06 13.40 3.14
C ARG A 133 5.56 14.84 3.31
N SER A 134 6.80 15.12 2.88
CA SER A 134 7.37 16.46 2.98
C SER A 134 6.72 17.44 1.98
N ARG A 135 6.33 16.94 0.80
CA ARG A 135 5.70 17.75 -0.26
C ARG A 135 4.32 18.27 0.15
N SER A 136 3.51 17.46 0.83
CA SER A 136 2.19 17.87 1.33
C SER A 136 2.25 18.87 2.49
N GLN A 137 3.36 18.96 3.23
CA GLN A 137 3.57 19.99 4.26
C GLN A 137 4.01 21.35 3.67
N SER A 138 4.76 21.36 2.56
CA SER A 138 5.19 22.59 1.90
C SER A 138 4.07 23.31 1.15
N GLU A 139 3.08 22.59 0.63
CA GLU A 139 1.92 23.19 -0.07
C GLU A 139 0.97 23.92 0.90
N HIS A 140 0.87 23.49 2.17
CA HIS A 140 0.08 24.17 3.19
C HIS A 140 0.69 25.49 3.71
N ARG A 141 1.98 25.76 3.46
CA ARG A 141 2.64 27.01 3.90
C ARG A 141 2.59 28.13 2.87
N ASN A 142 2.46 27.82 1.57
CA ASN A 142 2.51 28.84 0.51
C ASN A 142 1.19 29.58 0.27
N ILE A 143 0.08 29.21 0.91
CA ILE A 143 -1.22 29.91 0.74
C ILE A 143 -1.36 31.11 1.71
N LYS A 144 -0.43 31.30 2.66
CA LYS A 144 -0.61 32.30 3.72
C LYS A 144 -0.05 33.71 3.44
N GLU A 145 0.63 33.96 2.33
CA GLU A 145 1.30 35.26 2.10
C GLU A 145 0.77 36.14 0.97
N GLU A 146 -0.18 35.71 0.13
CA GLU A 146 -0.79 36.60 -0.89
C GLU A 146 -2.30 36.74 -0.72
N ARG A 147 -2.73 37.48 0.31
CA ARG A 147 -4.03 38.18 0.26
C ARG A 147 -3.93 39.56 0.90
N LYS A 148 -3.46 40.52 0.10
CA LYS A 148 -3.85 41.93 0.27
C LYS A 148 -4.32 42.51 -1.06
N VAL A 149 -5.60 42.87 -1.06
CA VAL A 149 -6.31 43.83 -1.92
C VAL A 149 -6.65 43.34 -3.34
N VAL A 150 -7.95 43.13 -3.61
CA VAL A 150 -8.79 43.96 -4.52
C VAL A 150 -10.19 43.31 -4.65
N THR A 151 -11.19 44.19 -4.64
CA THR A 151 -12.64 44.02 -4.56
C THR A 151 -13.32 43.69 -5.91
N THR A 152 -14.47 42.99 -5.86
CA THR A 152 -15.59 42.90 -6.83
C THR A 152 -15.38 42.29 -8.23
N GLN A 153 -16.08 41.20 -8.58
CA GLN A 153 -17.42 41.16 -9.22
C GLN A 153 -17.81 39.75 -9.69
N SER A 154 -19.13 39.52 -9.79
CA SER A 154 -19.84 38.27 -10.12
C SER A 154 -19.59 37.72 -11.55
N ARG A 155 -19.50 36.39 -11.72
CA ARG A 155 -20.03 35.68 -12.90
C ARG A 155 -20.19 34.15 -12.69
N VAL A 156 -21.26 33.63 -13.29
CA VAL A 156 -21.79 32.26 -13.30
C VAL A 156 -20.97 31.29 -14.21
N ILE A 157 -20.56 30.13 -13.65
CA ILE A 157 -20.49 28.69 -14.10
C ILE A 157 -20.11 28.40 -15.60
N PRO A 158 -19.18 27.45 -15.96
CA PRO A 158 -19.35 26.01 -15.66
C PRO A 158 -18.14 25.11 -15.36
N SER A 159 -18.52 23.96 -14.79
CA SER A 159 -17.78 22.73 -14.50
C SER A 159 -16.65 22.40 -15.48
N GLN A 160 -15.46 22.17 -14.93
CA GLN A 160 -14.47 21.29 -15.53
C GLN A 160 -13.91 20.34 -14.48
N ASN A 161 -13.92 19.06 -14.87
CA ASN A 161 -13.52 17.89 -14.11
C ASN A 161 -12.11 18.03 -13.53
N LEU A 162 -11.98 17.85 -12.21
CA LEU A 162 -10.71 17.58 -11.53
C LEU A 162 -10.78 16.15 -10.99
N PRO A 163 -9.88 15.23 -11.40
CA PRO A 163 -10.02 13.80 -11.11
C PRO A 163 -9.53 13.38 -9.71
N PHE A 164 -9.15 14.32 -8.85
CA PHE A 164 -8.66 13.98 -7.51
C PHE A 164 -9.19 14.97 -6.50
N SER A 165 -10.33 14.64 -5.90
CA SER A 165 -10.82 15.34 -4.71
C SER A 165 -10.13 14.76 -3.48
N GLU A 166 -9.56 15.64 -2.64
CA GLU A 166 -8.92 15.35 -1.33
C GLU A 166 -9.79 14.49 -0.38
N THR A 167 -11.08 14.37 -0.70
CA THR A 167 -12.09 13.60 0.04
C THR A 167 -11.73 12.11 0.19
N ILE A 168 -11.03 11.51 -0.79
CA ILE A 168 -10.66 10.09 -0.71
C ILE A 168 -9.54 9.89 0.32
N PHE A 169 -8.55 10.78 0.37
CA PHE A 169 -7.44 10.66 1.33
C PHE A 169 -7.88 10.90 2.78
N ALA A 170 -8.80 11.86 3.00
CA ALA A 170 -9.38 12.12 4.32
C ALA A 170 -10.17 10.92 4.86
N ALA A 171 -10.85 10.16 3.99
CA ALA A 171 -11.54 8.93 4.37
C ALA A 171 -10.57 7.82 4.81
N TYR A 172 -9.38 7.74 4.23
CA TYR A 172 -8.35 6.78 4.64
C TYR A 172 -7.78 7.07 6.03
N ALA A 173 -7.61 8.35 6.41
CA ALA A 173 -7.05 8.72 7.71
C ALA A 173 -7.97 8.33 8.89
N ALA A 174 -9.29 8.37 8.70
CA ALA A 174 -10.27 8.05 9.74
C ALA A 174 -10.30 6.55 10.12
N VAL A 175 -9.80 5.66 9.25
CA VAL A 175 -9.80 4.20 9.50
C VAL A 175 -8.66 3.77 10.44
N PHE A 176 -7.59 4.57 10.55
CA PHE A 176 -6.39 4.19 11.31
C PHE A 176 -6.20 4.96 12.63
N HIS A 177 -7.00 5.99 12.90
CA HIS A 177 -6.97 6.75 14.17
C HIS A 177 -8.39 7.16 14.61
N PRO A 178 -9.02 6.45 15.57
CA PRO A 178 -10.40 6.71 15.97
C PRO A 178 -10.61 8.04 16.73
N ASP A 179 -9.55 8.74 17.14
CA ASP A 179 -9.65 9.93 18.01
C ASP A 179 -9.42 11.28 17.29
N MET A 180 -9.31 11.31 15.96
CA MET A 180 -9.15 12.59 15.26
C MET A 180 -10.52 13.21 14.93
N THR A 181 -11.15 13.84 15.92
CA THR A 181 -12.35 14.68 15.71
C THR A 181 -11.94 15.98 15.04
N ILE A 182 -12.21 16.10 13.73
CA ILE A 182 -12.16 17.39 13.03
C ILE A 182 -13.40 18.16 13.43
N ASN A 183 -13.25 19.08 14.37
CA ASN A 183 -14.33 19.97 14.81
C ASN A 183 -14.58 21.03 13.72
N ALA A 184 -15.52 20.73 12.82
CA ALA A 184 -16.00 21.67 11.82
C ALA A 184 -17.03 22.62 12.46
N ASN A 185 -16.54 23.64 13.17
CA ASN A 185 -17.36 24.77 13.55
C ASN A 185 -16.72 26.04 13.00
N ILE A 186 -17.25 26.49 11.86
CA ILE A 186 -16.92 27.75 11.21
C ILE A 186 -17.93 28.77 11.71
N ASN A 187 -17.47 29.80 12.42
CA ASN A 187 -18.19 31.07 12.56
C ASN A 187 -17.17 32.21 12.59
#